data_AF-B1X2X6-F1
#
_entry.id   AF-B1X2X6-F1
#
_cell.length_a   1.000
_cell.length_b   1.000
_cell.length_c   1.000
_cell.angle_alpha   90.00
_cell.angle_beta   90.00
_cell.angle_gamma   90.00
#
_symmetry.space_group_name_H-M   'P 1'
#
loop_
_entity.id
_entity.type
_entity.pdbx_description
1 polymer ?
#
loop_
_entity_poly.entity_id
_entity_poly.type
_entity_poly.pdbx_seq_one_letter_code
_entity_poly.pdbx_strand_id
1 'polypeptide(L)'
;MKKKSQFGSLSPQFGFMLNPYPDQRISRCPLCEKKTRQRKKPLLIHVDLNQLVALNYTCRYCLDCDLLIGHKHEIEHLLTEWFRQDAPEIIGNNYLILGTVDKKRWREGLEKSLPIDKIREYVSDFESYYEELRFTRPGYYLPDQEPPIMEPPLSQEWIKNKRVFFP
;
A
#
# COMPACT_ATOMS: atom_id res chain seq x y z
N MET A 1 -3.26 -28.91 1.37
CA MET A 1 -3.31 -27.45 1.63
C MET A 1 -2.27 -26.78 0.75
N LYS A 2 -2.66 -26.00 -0.27
CA LYS A 2 -1.69 -25.28 -1.11
C LYS A 2 -0.99 -24.24 -0.23
N LYS A 3 0.33 -24.33 -0.08
CA LYS A 3 1.15 -23.29 0.56
C LYS A 3 0.84 -21.99 -0.18
N LYS A 4 0.32 -20.97 0.52
CA LYS A 4 0.31 -19.61 -0.02
C LYS A 4 1.76 -19.30 -0.41
N SER A 5 1.99 -18.87 -1.63
CA SER A 5 3.33 -18.49 -2.09
C SER A 5 3.78 -17.30 -1.27
N GLN A 6 4.78 -17.51 -0.42
CA GLN A 6 5.33 -16.49 0.45
C GLN A 6 6.62 -15.94 -0.16
N PHE A 7 6.73 -14.63 -0.27
CA PHE A 7 7.91 -13.95 -0.76
C PHE A 7 8.99 -13.89 0.33
N GLY A 8 8.68 -13.26 1.47
CA GLY A 8 9.59 -13.06 2.58
C GLY A 8 9.90 -14.34 3.36
N SER A 9 11.05 -14.37 4.02
CA SER A 9 11.50 -15.47 4.87
C SER A 9 11.03 -15.36 6.32
N LEU A 10 10.56 -14.18 6.75
CA LEU A 10 9.99 -13.97 8.09
C LEU A 10 8.54 -14.43 8.13
N SER A 11 8.01 -14.76 9.30
CA SER A 11 6.59 -15.12 9.43
C SER A 11 5.68 -13.98 8.91
N PRO A 12 4.59 -14.28 8.18
CA PRO A 12 3.64 -13.26 7.77
C PRO A 12 3.09 -12.48 8.97
N GLN A 13 2.86 -11.19 8.79
CA GLN A 13 2.37 -10.28 9.84
C GLN A 13 1.38 -9.29 9.25
N PHE A 14 0.42 -8.88 10.09
CA PHE A 14 -0.60 -7.88 9.79
C PHE A 14 -1.57 -8.28 8.67
N GLY A 15 -2.81 -7.85 8.84
CA GLY A 15 -3.68 -7.59 7.70
C GLY A 15 -3.23 -6.32 6.96
N PHE A 16 -3.52 -6.22 5.66
CA PHE A 16 -3.34 -4.99 4.89
C PHE A 16 -4.58 -4.60 4.10
N MET A 17 -4.92 -3.31 4.11
CA MET A 17 -5.99 -2.71 3.33
C MET A 17 -5.52 -1.40 2.73
N LEU A 18 -5.95 -1.10 1.51
CA LEU A 18 -5.64 0.15 0.83
C LEU A 18 -6.84 1.09 0.88
N ASN A 19 -6.62 2.33 1.32
CA ASN A 19 -7.60 3.41 1.25
C ASN A 19 -7.40 4.21 -0.04
N PRO A 20 -8.33 4.15 -1.01
CA PRO A 20 -8.15 4.82 -2.28
C PRO A 20 -8.65 6.28 -2.29
N TYR A 21 -9.29 6.75 -1.22
CA TYR A 21 -9.90 8.08 -1.18
C TYR A 21 -8.92 9.11 -0.61
N PRO A 22 -8.46 10.11 -1.39
CA PRO A 22 -7.39 11.03 -1.01
C PRO A 22 -7.76 11.94 0.18
N ASP A 23 -9.05 12.23 0.35
CA ASP A 23 -9.55 13.13 1.39
C ASP A 23 -10.01 12.39 2.65
N GLN A 24 -10.06 11.06 2.63
CA GLN A 24 -10.57 10.27 3.75
C GLN A 24 -9.43 9.83 4.67
N ARG A 25 -9.37 10.40 5.88
CA ARG A 25 -8.43 9.95 6.90
C ARG A 25 -9.09 8.90 7.79
N ILE A 26 -8.54 7.69 7.79
CA ILE A 26 -9.10 6.53 8.49
C ILE A 26 -8.79 6.60 9.98
N SER A 27 -9.61 7.33 10.74
CA SER A 27 -9.49 7.48 12.20
C SER A 27 -10.05 6.29 12.99
N ARG A 28 -10.98 5.54 12.37
CA ARG A 28 -11.61 4.31 12.90
C ARG A 28 -11.38 3.14 11.95
N CYS A 29 -11.26 1.93 12.49
CA CYS A 29 -11.01 0.72 11.71
C CYS A 29 -12.25 0.36 10.88
N PRO A 30 -12.13 0.08 9.58
CA PRO A 30 -13.28 -0.30 8.75
C PRO A 30 -13.85 -1.69 9.09
N LEU A 31 -13.11 -2.52 9.82
CA LEU A 31 -13.57 -3.88 10.18
C LEU A 31 -14.26 -3.95 11.55
N CYS A 32 -13.81 -3.15 12.53
CA CYS A 32 -14.28 -3.25 13.92
C CYS A 32 -14.66 -1.90 14.54
N GLU A 33 -14.55 -0.82 13.77
CA GLU A 33 -14.84 0.57 14.17
C GLU A 33 -14.05 1.11 15.36
N LYS A 34 -13.09 0.37 15.91
CA LYS A 34 -12.21 0.87 16.99
C LYS A 34 -11.23 1.91 16.45
N LYS A 35 -10.70 2.74 17.36
CA LYS A 35 -9.75 3.80 16.99
C LYS A 35 -8.49 3.20 16.37
N THR A 36 -8.07 3.75 15.24
CA THR A 36 -6.75 3.45 14.67
C THR A 36 -5.70 4.41 15.21
N ARG A 37 -4.44 4.01 15.16
CA ARG A 37 -3.27 4.83 15.50
C ARG A 37 -2.32 4.90 14.32
N GLN A 38 -1.34 5.80 14.37
CA GLN A 38 -0.27 5.82 13.37
C GLN A 38 0.79 4.76 13.70
N ARG A 39 1.29 4.05 12.68
CA ARG A 39 2.37 3.07 12.81
C ARG A 39 3.32 3.21 11.62
N LYS A 40 4.55 3.66 11.89
CA LYS A 40 5.60 3.73 10.88
C LYS A 40 6.19 2.35 10.60
N LYS A 41 6.00 1.86 9.38
CA LYS A 41 6.43 0.54 8.90
C LYS A 41 6.92 0.67 7.46
N PRO A 42 8.17 0.29 7.17
CA PRO A 42 8.61 0.21 5.78
C PRO A 42 7.78 -0.83 5.02
N LEU A 43 7.19 -0.41 3.91
CA LEU A 43 6.40 -1.26 3.02
C LEU A 43 7.29 -1.75 1.89
N LEU A 44 7.29 -3.05 1.60
CA LEU A 44 7.91 -3.56 0.38
C LEU A 44 6.89 -3.55 -0.75
N ILE A 45 7.23 -2.89 -1.84
CA ILE A 45 6.38 -2.69 -3.01
C ILE A 45 7.11 -3.27 -4.22
N HIS A 46 6.46 -4.19 -4.91
CA HIS A 46 6.85 -4.63 -6.24
C HIS A 46 6.18 -3.73 -7.27
N VAL A 47 6.94 -3.22 -8.23
CA VAL A 47 6.43 -2.52 -9.41
C VAL A 47 6.82 -3.34 -10.64
N ASP A 48 5.91 -3.49 -11.60
CA ASP A 48 6.20 -4.18 -12.86
C ASP A 48 7.49 -3.62 -13.49
N LEU A 49 8.21 -4.49 -14.20
CA LEU A 49 9.65 -4.37 -14.54
C LEU A 49 10.60 -4.78 -13.40
N ASN A 50 10.10 -5.63 -12.49
CA ASN A 50 10.86 -6.31 -11.42
C ASN A 50 11.57 -5.36 -10.45
N GLN A 51 11.01 -4.18 -10.22
CA GLN A 51 11.58 -3.20 -9.30
C GLN A 51 10.96 -3.37 -7.92
N LEU A 52 11.82 -3.58 -6.91
CA LEU A 52 11.42 -3.65 -5.51
C LEU A 52 11.76 -2.33 -4.82
N VAL A 53 10.75 -1.67 -4.28
CA VAL A 53 10.88 -0.43 -3.52
C VAL A 53 10.50 -0.71 -2.08
N ALA A 54 11.41 -0.40 -1.15
CA ALA A 54 11.08 -0.42 0.26
C ALA A 54 10.83 1.02 0.72
N LEU A 55 9.55 1.34 0.93
CA LEU A 55 9.09 2.69 1.22
C LEU A 55 8.84 2.86 2.72
N ASN A 56 9.56 3.78 3.36
CA ASN A 56 9.39 4.06 4.78
C ASN A 56 8.12 4.88 5.05
N TYR A 57 6.98 4.20 5.17
CA TYR A 57 5.66 4.80 5.21
C TYR A 57 5.01 4.76 6.60
N THR A 58 4.07 5.67 6.87
CA THR A 58 3.29 5.70 8.12
C THR A 58 1.85 5.30 7.84
N CYS A 59 1.50 4.07 8.18
CA CYS A 59 0.14 3.55 8.03
C CYS A 59 -0.78 4.01 9.17
N ARG A 60 -2.09 3.95 8.94
CA ARG A 60 -3.06 3.77 10.03
C ARG A 60 -3.04 2.31 10.46
N TYR A 61 -3.20 2.06 11.75
CA TYR A 61 -3.08 0.73 12.34
C TYR A 61 -4.18 0.49 13.36
N CYS A 62 -4.90 -0.63 13.23
CA CYS A 62 -5.83 -1.13 14.23
C CYS A 62 -5.14 -2.21 15.06
N LEU A 63 -5.15 -2.04 16.39
CA LEU A 63 -4.57 -3.03 17.30
C LEU A 63 -5.40 -4.31 17.37
N ASP A 64 -6.73 -4.19 17.41
CA ASP A 64 -7.62 -5.33 17.62
C ASP A 64 -7.71 -6.26 16.40
N CYS A 65 -7.63 -5.72 15.19
CA CYS A 65 -7.64 -6.49 13.94
C CYS A 65 -6.24 -6.80 13.41
N ASP A 66 -5.19 -6.32 14.09
CA ASP A 66 -3.81 -6.27 13.60
C ASP A 66 -3.71 -5.81 12.13
N LEU A 67 -4.45 -4.74 11.79
CA LEU A 67 -4.64 -4.28 10.40
C LEU A 67 -3.83 -3.02 10.13
N LEU A 68 -2.99 -3.03 9.10
CA LEU A 68 -2.37 -1.86 8.51
C LEU A 68 -3.24 -1.33 7.36
N ILE A 69 -3.45 -0.02 7.35
CA ILE A 69 -4.23 0.66 6.31
C ILE A 69 -3.33 1.71 5.67
N GLY A 70 -3.01 1.49 4.39
CA GLY A 70 -2.20 2.40 3.58
C GLY A 70 -3.06 3.42 2.85
N HIS A 71 -2.59 4.67 2.73
CA HIS A 71 -3.28 5.69 1.94
C HIS A 71 -2.74 5.69 0.51
N LYS A 72 -3.57 5.27 -0.46
CA LYS A 72 -3.15 5.05 -1.85
C LYS A 72 -2.49 6.27 -2.46
N HIS A 73 -3.14 7.43 -2.36
CA HIS A 73 -2.63 8.69 -2.89
C HIS A 73 -1.25 9.06 -2.31
N GLU A 74 -1.01 8.82 -1.01
CA GLU A 74 0.30 9.14 -0.41
C GLU A 74 1.39 8.16 -0.83
N ILE A 75 1.07 6.86 -0.91
CA ILE A 75 2.00 5.84 -1.38
C ILE A 75 2.38 6.10 -2.84
N GLU A 76 1.38 6.38 -3.68
CA GLU A 76 1.56 6.69 -5.10
C GLU A 76 2.37 7.97 -5.31
N HIS A 77 2.11 9.02 -4.54
CA HIS A 77 2.93 10.23 -4.54
C HIS A 77 4.41 9.92 -4.25
N LEU A 78 4.67 9.17 -3.18
CA LEU A 78 6.03 8.80 -2.78
C LEU A 78 6.73 7.93 -3.83
N LEU A 79 6.00 7.01 -4.48
CA LEU A 79 6.54 6.23 -5.59
C LEU A 79 6.85 7.12 -6.80
N THR A 80 5.97 8.05 -7.15
CA THR A 80 6.19 8.99 -8.25
C THR A 80 7.41 9.85 -8.01
N GLU A 81 7.59 10.40 -6.81
CA GLU A 81 8.79 11.15 -6.44
C GLU A 81 10.05 10.27 -6.54
N TRP A 82 9.98 9.02 -6.08
CA TRP A 82 11.10 8.07 -6.13
C TRP A 82 11.59 7.81 -7.56
N PHE A 83 10.68 7.62 -8.51
CA PHE A 83 11.02 7.27 -9.89
C PHE A 83 11.15 8.47 -10.84
N ARG A 84 10.80 9.68 -10.40
CA ARG A 84 10.73 10.88 -11.26
C ARG A 84 12.02 11.17 -12.01
N GLN A 85 13.18 10.97 -11.38
CA GLN A 85 14.49 11.32 -11.94
C GLN A 85 15.17 10.12 -12.62
N ASP A 86 15.17 8.96 -11.96
CA ASP A 86 16.02 7.84 -12.38
C ASP A 86 15.36 6.90 -13.39
N ALA A 87 14.04 6.71 -13.32
CA ALA A 87 13.32 5.76 -14.18
C ALA A 87 11.84 6.16 -14.35
N PRO A 88 11.56 7.31 -14.99
CA PRO A 88 10.20 7.84 -15.14
C PRO A 88 9.27 6.92 -15.96
N GLU A 89 9.80 6.00 -16.75
CA GLU A 89 9.06 4.99 -17.52
C GLU A 89 8.34 3.95 -16.64
N ILE A 90 8.74 3.82 -15.38
CA ILE A 90 8.11 2.94 -14.38
C ILE A 90 6.81 3.55 -13.85
N ILE A 91 6.69 4.88 -13.84
CA ILE A 91 5.55 5.59 -13.26
C ILE A 91 4.26 5.19 -14.00
N GLY A 92 3.26 4.77 -13.22
CA GLY A 92 1.97 4.30 -13.74
C GLY A 92 1.92 2.81 -14.11
N ASN A 93 3.00 2.05 -13.89
CA ASN A 93 2.96 0.58 -14.00
C ASN A 93 2.17 -0.05 -12.84
N ASN A 94 1.73 -1.31 -12.99
CA ASN A 94 1.08 -1.98 -11.88
C ASN A 94 2.08 -2.18 -10.74
N TYR A 95 1.56 -2.14 -9.52
CA TYR A 95 2.35 -2.40 -8.33
C TYR A 95 1.56 -3.25 -7.34
N LEU A 96 2.30 -3.96 -6.50
CA LEU A 96 1.78 -4.80 -5.44
C LEU A 96 2.57 -4.55 -4.16
N ILE A 97 1.87 -4.24 -3.07
CA ILE A 97 2.47 -4.10 -1.74
C ILE A 97 2.55 -5.50 -1.13
N LEU A 98 3.76 -6.05 -1.03
CA LEU A 98 4.00 -7.44 -0.64
C LEU A 98 3.90 -7.65 0.88
N GLY A 99 4.35 -6.67 1.66
CA GLY A 99 4.45 -6.82 3.10
C GLY A 99 5.22 -5.67 3.76
N THR A 100 5.76 -5.96 4.95
CA THR A 100 6.59 -5.02 5.70
C THR A 100 8.02 -5.50 5.83
N VAL A 101 8.97 -4.56 5.85
CA VAL A 101 10.39 -4.83 6.09
C VAL A 101 10.73 -4.55 7.56
N ASP A 102 11.59 -5.36 8.18
CA ASP A 102 12.09 -5.09 9.53
C ASP A 102 12.81 -3.73 9.59
N LYS A 103 12.30 -2.86 10.47
CA LYS A 103 12.79 -1.48 10.66
C LYS A 103 14.23 -1.40 11.14
N LYS A 104 14.72 -2.36 11.94
CA LYS A 104 16.10 -2.35 12.44
C LYS A 104 17.09 -2.57 11.29
N ARG A 105 16.76 -3.52 10.41
CA ARG A 105 17.58 -3.87 9.24
C ARG A 105 17.44 -2.89 8.09
N TRP A 106 16.28 -2.23 7.93
CA TRP A 106 16.09 -1.11 7.00
C TRP A 106 17.11 0.02 7.20
N ARG A 107 17.36 0.41 8.47
CA ARG A 107 18.32 1.49 8.79
C ARG A 107 19.78 1.14 8.51
N GLU A 108 20.11 -0.15 8.37
CA GLU A 108 21.49 -0.63 8.27
C GLU A 108 21.99 -0.79 6.83
N GLY A 109 21.18 -0.49 5.80
CA GLY A 109 21.71 -0.50 4.42
C GLY A 109 20.74 -0.69 3.25
N LEU A 110 19.42 -0.62 3.45
CA LEU A 110 18.46 -0.79 2.34
C LEU A 110 18.27 0.46 1.45
N GLU A 111 18.96 1.56 1.74
CA GLU A 111 19.01 2.73 0.84
C GLU A 111 19.80 2.46 -0.45
N LYS A 112 20.52 1.33 -0.56
CA LYS A 112 21.24 0.90 -1.76
C LYS A 112 20.72 -0.47 -2.21
N SER A 113 20.50 -0.59 -3.53
CA SER A 113 20.00 -1.78 -4.23
C SER A 113 20.59 -3.08 -3.66
N LEU A 114 19.80 -3.80 -2.85
CA LEU A 114 20.16 -5.12 -2.33
C LEU A 114 19.69 -6.20 -3.30
N PRO A 115 20.44 -7.30 -3.46
CA PRO A 115 19.95 -8.48 -4.17
C PRO A 115 18.62 -8.98 -3.58
N ILE A 116 17.71 -9.44 -4.45
CA ILE A 116 16.36 -9.89 -4.07
C ILE A 116 16.41 -10.92 -2.93
N ASP A 117 17.32 -11.89 -2.99
CA ASP A 117 17.46 -12.93 -1.96
C ASP A 117 17.74 -12.36 -0.57
N LYS A 118 18.52 -11.28 -0.49
CA LYS A 118 18.82 -10.59 0.78
C LYS A 118 17.61 -9.80 1.28
N ILE A 119 16.84 -9.20 0.39
CA ILE A 119 15.60 -8.48 0.76
C ILE A 119 14.61 -9.46 1.41
N ARG A 120 14.47 -10.68 0.87
CA ARG A 120 13.56 -11.70 1.39
C ARG A 120 13.82 -12.06 2.84
N GLU A 121 15.08 -12.09 3.28
CA GLU A 121 15.48 -12.37 4.68
C GLU A 121 14.87 -11.37 5.68
N TYR A 122 14.48 -10.17 5.23
CA TYR A 122 14.01 -9.08 6.09
C TYR A 122 12.53 -8.74 5.92
N VAL A 123 11.78 -9.51 5.13
CA VAL A 123 10.40 -9.22 4.76
C VAL A 123 9.44 -10.16 5.48
N SER A 124 8.41 -9.57 6.08
CA SER A 124 7.21 -10.25 6.54
C SER A 124 6.09 -9.91 5.56
N ASP A 125 5.62 -10.91 4.81
CA ASP A 125 4.43 -10.79 3.96
C ASP A 125 3.21 -10.43 4.79
N PHE A 126 2.19 -9.86 4.17
CA PHE A 126 0.91 -9.69 4.86
C PHE A 126 0.24 -11.03 5.11
N GLU A 127 -0.26 -11.23 6.33
CA GLU A 127 -1.03 -12.43 6.69
C GLU A 127 -2.33 -12.50 5.88
N SER A 128 -2.99 -11.35 5.71
CA SER A 128 -4.22 -11.20 4.93
C SER A 128 -4.17 -9.92 4.11
N TYR A 129 -4.58 -10.02 2.84
CA TYR A 129 -4.76 -8.88 1.95
C TYR A 129 -6.25 -8.66 1.76
N TYR A 130 -6.77 -7.54 2.26
CA TYR A 130 -8.18 -7.18 2.14
C TYR A 130 -8.42 -6.44 0.83
N GLU A 131 -9.67 -6.49 0.37
CA GLU A 131 -10.12 -5.61 -0.72
C GLU A 131 -9.88 -4.15 -0.35
N GLU A 132 -9.71 -3.32 -1.38
CA GLU A 132 -9.62 -1.87 -1.18
C GLU A 132 -10.86 -1.35 -0.45
N LEU A 133 -10.63 -0.36 0.41
CA LEU A 133 -11.70 0.25 1.16
C LEU A 133 -12.78 0.81 0.22
N ARG A 134 -14.04 0.56 0.57
CA ARG A 134 -15.22 1.14 -0.09
C ARG A 134 -16.06 1.86 0.95
N PHE A 135 -16.40 3.12 0.66
CA PHE A 135 -17.34 3.89 1.46
C PHE A 135 -18.69 3.97 0.75
N THR A 136 -19.75 4.12 1.52
CA THR A 136 -21.05 4.56 0.99
C THR A 136 -21.09 6.09 0.93
N ARG A 137 -21.87 6.63 -0.01
CA ARG A 137 -22.08 8.09 -0.09
C ARG A 137 -22.72 8.58 1.22
N PRO A 138 -22.25 9.70 1.79
CA PRO A 138 -22.93 10.34 2.91
C PRO A 138 -24.24 10.96 2.43
N GLY A 139 -25.29 10.86 3.22
CA GLY A 139 -26.59 11.41 2.87
C GLY A 139 -27.70 10.89 3.77
N TYR A 140 -28.89 11.48 3.62
CA TYR A 140 -30.11 10.92 4.16
C TYR A 140 -30.67 9.92 3.16
N TYR A 141 -30.84 8.69 3.61
CA TYR A 141 -31.44 7.59 2.85
C TYR A 141 -32.69 7.12 3.58
N LEU A 142 -33.71 6.72 2.83
CA LEU A 142 -34.88 6.08 3.41
C LEU A 142 -34.49 4.71 3.99
N PRO A 143 -35.23 4.17 4.98
CA PRO A 143 -34.88 2.90 5.63
C PRO A 143 -34.76 1.70 4.67
N ASP A 144 -35.47 1.73 3.54
CA ASP A 144 -35.47 0.73 2.48
C ASP A 144 -34.47 1.02 1.35
N GLN A 145 -33.75 2.15 1.43
CA GLN A 145 -32.78 2.56 0.42
C GLN A 145 -31.36 2.28 0.90
N GLU A 146 -30.68 1.34 0.23
CA GLU A 146 -29.26 1.12 0.46
C GLU A 146 -28.44 2.33 -0.05
N PRO A 147 -27.57 2.91 0.79
CA PRO A 147 -26.67 3.97 0.38
C PRO A 147 -25.76 3.50 -0.77
N PRO A 148 -25.66 4.24 -1.88
CA PRO A 148 -24.81 3.84 -3.00
C PRO A 148 -23.34 3.87 -2.59
N ILE A 149 -22.57 2.91 -3.11
CA ILE A 149 -21.12 2.84 -2.90
C ILE A 149 -20.44 4.00 -3.67
N MET A 150 -19.45 4.62 -3.04
CA MET A 150 -18.59 5.62 -3.64
C MET A 150 -17.52 4.93 -4.47
N GLU A 151 -17.50 5.21 -5.77
CA GLU A 151 -16.39 4.78 -6.62
C GLU A 151 -15.09 5.47 -6.19
N PRO A 152 -13.97 4.73 -6.06
CA PRO A 152 -12.67 5.32 -5.86
C PRO A 152 -12.30 6.29 -6.99
N PRO A 153 -11.68 7.45 -6.68
CA PRO A 153 -11.15 8.31 -7.73
C PRO A 153 -9.99 7.61 -8.45
N LEU A 154 -9.78 7.98 -9.71
CA LEU A 154 -8.58 7.59 -10.45
C LEU A 154 -7.34 8.12 -9.74
N SER A 155 -6.21 7.41 -9.87
CA SER A 155 -4.94 7.92 -9.35
C SER A 155 -4.62 9.26 -9.99
N GLN A 156 -4.24 10.22 -9.17
CA GLN A 156 -3.75 11.54 -9.59
C GLN A 156 -2.22 11.61 -9.59
N GLU A 157 -1.58 10.70 -8.85
CA GLU A 157 -0.14 10.74 -8.58
C GLU A 157 0.64 9.73 -9.42
N TRP A 158 0.09 8.52 -9.61
CA TRP A 158 0.75 7.40 -10.28
C TRP A 158 0.14 7.16 -11.67
N ILE A 159 0.31 8.15 -12.55
CA ILE A 159 -0.22 8.14 -13.91
C ILE A 159 0.92 7.95 -14.89
N LYS A 160 0.76 7.03 -15.84
CA LYS A 160 1.69 6.88 -16.94
C LYS A 160 1.64 8.12 -17.82
N ASN A 161 2.65 8.97 -17.72
CA ASN A 161 2.82 10.08 -18.64
C ASN A 161 3.03 9.48 -20.03
N LYS A 162 1.98 9.48 -20.86
CA LYS A 162 2.13 9.35 -22.30
C LYS A 162 2.87 10.61 -22.77
N ARG A 163 4.20 10.64 -22.61
CA ARG A 163 4.99 11.60 -23.39
C ARG A 163 4.73 11.25 -24.85
N VAL A 164 3.94 12.12 -25.45
CA VAL A 164 3.73 12.27 -26.88
C VAL A 164 5.11 12.17 -27.53
N PHE A 165 5.33 11.11 -28.30
CA PHE A 165 6.36 11.13 -29.32
C PHE A 165 5.97 12.25 -30.28
N PHE A 166 6.58 13.42 -30.14
CA PHE A 166 6.56 14.39 -31.23
C PHE A 166 7.53 13.86 -32.30
N PRO A 167 7.08 13.72 -33.56
CA PRO A 167 7.92 13.28 -34.68
C PRO A 167 9.02 14.29 -35.01
#